data_AF-A0A1R1PP32-F1
#
_entry.id   AF-A0A1R1PP32-F1
#
_cell.length_a   1.000
_cell.length_b   1.000
_cell.length_c   1.000
_cell.angle_alpha   90.00
_cell.angle_beta   90.00
_cell.angle_gamma   90.00
#
_symmetry.space_group_name_H-M   'P 1'
#
loop_
_entity.id
_entity.type
_entity.pdbx_description
1 polymer ?
#
loop_
_entity_poly.entity_id
_entity_poly.type
_entity_poly.pdbx_seq_one_letter_code
_entity_poly.pdbx_strand_id
1 'polypeptide(L)'
;MVIVKVKYKYIPDKVNIIIDNGGIKGSKFKDESIVLPGVRRFVYDHIMDCKEILKEILKAGLTISLEKSKFGKKSIDIVGFRCDEQGRQPLASNVNEIKNW
;
A
#
# COMPACT_ATOMS: atom_id res chain seq x y z
N MET A 1 7.43 1.15 -4.33
CA MET A 1 6.81 2.18 -5.18
C MET A 1 7.94 3.09 -5.65
N VAL A 2 8.32 3.01 -6.93
CA VAL A 2 9.48 3.74 -7.47
C VAL A 2 9.04 5.16 -7.83
N ILE A 3 8.70 5.98 -6.83
CA ILE A 3 8.53 7.44 -7.00
C ILE A 3 9.85 8.16 -6.68
N VAL A 4 10.78 7.45 -6.02
CA VAL A 4 11.96 8.08 -5.42
C VAL A 4 12.99 8.62 -6.41
N LYS A 5 12.95 8.21 -7.69
CA LYS A 5 14.07 8.44 -8.62
C LYS A 5 13.96 9.62 -9.56
N VAL A 6 12.78 10.24 -9.74
CA VAL A 6 12.60 11.11 -10.93
C VAL A 6 12.63 12.62 -10.64
N LYS A 7 12.03 13.21 -9.59
CA LYS A 7 11.95 14.69 -9.48
C LYS A 7 11.83 15.30 -8.06
N TYR A 8 12.57 14.82 -7.05
CA TYR A 8 12.51 15.45 -5.69
C TYR A 8 12.82 16.96 -5.66
N LYS A 9 13.76 17.43 -6.50
CA LYS A 9 14.22 18.84 -6.52
C LYS A 9 13.16 19.90 -6.85
N TYR A 10 11.97 19.50 -7.31
CA TYR A 10 10.92 20.41 -7.76
C TYR A 10 9.66 20.33 -6.90
N ILE A 11 9.66 19.48 -5.87
CA ILE A 11 8.53 19.28 -4.97
C ILE A 11 8.83 20.00 -3.65
N PRO A 12 7.89 20.76 -3.07
CA PRO A 12 6.55 21.05 -3.60
C PRO A 12 6.49 22.28 -4.52
N ASP A 13 7.57 23.06 -4.63
CA ASP A 13 7.52 24.44 -5.15
C ASP A 13 7.11 24.58 -6.62
N LYS A 14 7.41 23.59 -7.47
CA LYS A 14 7.15 23.65 -8.92
C LYS A 14 6.19 22.57 -9.40
N VAL A 15 6.08 21.46 -8.68
CA VAL A 15 5.16 20.35 -9.00
C VAL A 15 4.63 19.71 -7.73
N ASN A 16 3.34 19.35 -7.74
CA ASN A 16 2.71 18.56 -6.69
C ASN A 16 2.90 17.06 -6.94
N ILE A 17 2.99 16.26 -5.87
CA ILE A 17 2.92 14.79 -5.96
C ILE A 17 1.45 14.39 -5.92
N ILE A 18 1.01 13.61 -6.90
CA ILE A 18 -0.23 12.85 -6.82
C ILE A 18 0.14 11.37 -6.78
N ILE A 19 -0.14 10.70 -5.66
CA ILE A 19 0.02 9.25 -5.52
C ILE A 19 -1.36 8.65 -5.71
N ASP A 20 -1.60 8.03 -6.86
CA ASP A 20 -2.92 7.48 -7.20
C ASP A 20 -3.19 6.15 -6.48
N ASN A 21 -2.18 5.27 -6.38
CA ASN A 21 -2.33 3.97 -5.72
C ASN A 21 -1.07 3.58 -4.93
N GLY A 22 -1.26 3.06 -3.72
CA GLY A 22 -0.19 2.60 -2.84
C GLY A 22 -0.65 1.43 -1.96
N GLY A 23 0.29 0.58 -1.54
CA GLY A 23 0.02 -0.55 -0.66
C GLY A 23 1.03 -0.59 0.48
N ILE A 24 0.53 -0.69 1.71
CA ILE A 24 1.34 -0.88 2.91
C ILE A 24 1.40 -2.39 3.15
N LYS A 25 2.61 -2.96 3.11
CA LYS A 25 2.81 -4.40 3.31
C LYS A 25 3.12 -4.69 4.77
N GLY A 26 2.46 -5.69 5.34
CA GLY A 26 2.83 -6.24 6.64
C GLY A 26 4.12 -7.07 6.59
N SER A 27 4.59 -7.52 7.75
CA SER A 27 5.78 -8.37 7.85
C SER A 27 5.62 -9.69 7.07
N LYS A 28 6.71 -10.15 6.44
CA LYS A 28 6.78 -11.49 5.83
C LYS A 28 6.76 -12.59 6.88
N PHE A 29 7.32 -12.32 8.06
CA PHE A 29 7.34 -13.24 9.19
C PHE A 29 6.28 -12.79 10.21
N LYS A 30 5.34 -13.68 10.50
CA LYS A 30 4.22 -13.39 11.40
C LYS A 30 4.55 -13.88 12.80
N ASP A 31 4.91 -12.95 13.68
CA ASP A 31 4.96 -13.24 15.12
C ASP A 31 3.52 -13.37 15.66
N GLU A 32 3.15 -14.60 16.03
CA GLU A 32 1.82 -14.93 16.54
C GLU A 32 1.64 -14.68 18.03
N SER A 33 2.67 -14.19 18.74
CA SER A 33 2.56 -13.84 20.16
C SER A 33 1.44 -12.83 20.42
N ILE A 34 0.74 -12.98 21.53
CA ILE A 34 -0.39 -12.12 21.89
C ILE A 34 0.14 -10.90 22.64
N VAL A 35 -0.17 -9.71 22.13
CA VAL A 35 0.31 -8.42 22.69
C VAL A 35 -0.77 -7.67 23.45
N LEU A 36 -2.02 -7.88 23.04
CA LEU A 36 -3.24 -7.42 23.70
C LEU A 36 -4.25 -8.57 23.60
N PRO A 37 -5.28 -8.65 24.46
CA PRO A 37 -6.29 -9.70 24.37
C PRO A 37 -6.85 -9.82 22.94
N GLY A 38 -6.60 -10.97 22.29
CA GLY A 38 -7.04 -11.25 20.92
C GLY A 38 -6.21 -10.64 19.79
N VAL A 39 -5.12 -9.92 20.08
CA VAL A 39 -4.28 -9.25 19.07
C VAL A 39 -2.91 -9.90 19.01
N ARG A 40 -2.56 -10.43 17.84
CA ARG A 40 -1.22 -10.98 17.55
C ARG A 40 -0.22 -9.84 17.26
N ARG A 41 1.05 -10.03 17.62
CA ARG A 41 2.12 -9.04 17.43
C ARG A 41 2.20 -8.54 15.99
N PHE A 42 2.22 -9.43 15.00
CA PHE A 42 2.31 -9.01 13.59
C PHE A 42 1.15 -8.11 13.13
N VAL A 43 -0.04 -8.27 13.73
CA VAL A 43 -1.21 -7.43 13.44
C VAL A 43 -1.03 -6.06 14.08
N TYR A 44 -0.61 -6.03 15.34
CA TYR A 44 -0.33 -4.79 16.07
C TYR A 44 0.74 -3.95 15.37
N ASP A 45 1.86 -4.57 15.02
CA ASP A 45 2.97 -3.87 14.36
C ASP A 45 2.53 -3.29 13.02
N HIS A 46 1.77 -4.05 12.23
CA HIS A 46 1.24 -3.54 10.95
C HIS A 46 0.26 -2.37 11.12
N ILE A 47 -0.55 -2.36 12.19
CA ILE A 47 -1.42 -1.23 12.52
C ILE A 47 -0.59 0.00 12.89
N MET A 48 0.51 -0.18 13.63
CA MET A 48 1.44 0.90 13.97
C MET A 48 2.14 1.46 12.74
N ASP A 49 2.59 0.60 11.82
CA ASP A 49 3.14 1.02 10.53
C ASP A 49 2.13 1.85 9.73
N CYS A 50 0.88 1.37 9.63
CA CYS A 50 -0.19 2.10 8.97
C CYS A 50 -0.42 3.48 9.60
N LYS A 51 -0.44 3.56 10.94
CA LYS A 51 -0.64 4.82 11.67
C LYS A 51 0.47 5.82 11.36
N GLU A 52 1.73 5.42 11.44
CA GLU A 52 2.85 6.33 11.18
C GLU A 52 2.89 6.77 9.71
N ILE A 53 2.63 5.85 8.76
CA ILE A 53 2.55 6.20 7.33
C ILE A 53 1.42 7.19 7.07
N LEU A 54 0.23 6.96 7.63
CA LEU A 54 -0.91 7.87 7.47
C LEU A 54 -0.65 9.25 8.06
N LYS A 55 0.08 9.31 9.18
CA LYS A 55 0.50 10.57 9.80
C LYS A 55 1.47 11.35 8.91
N GLU A 56 2.44 10.67 8.29
CA GLU A 56 3.36 11.32 7.35
C GLU A 56 2.66 11.79 6.06
N ILE A 57 1.71 11.01 5.54
CA ILE A 57 0.86 11.42 4.42
C ILE A 57 0.10 12.72 4.77
N LEU A 58 -0.50 12.79 5.95
CA LEU A 58 -1.22 13.98 6.41
C LEU A 58 -0.29 15.20 6.55
N LYS A 59 0.90 15.02 7.14
CA LYS A 59 1.91 16.09 7.27
C LYS A 59 2.39 16.62 5.92
N ALA A 60 2.44 15.76 4.90
CA ALA A 60 2.80 16.15 3.54
C ALA A 60 1.67 16.90 2.81
N GLY A 61 0.53 17.15 3.46
CA GLY A 61 -0.63 17.81 2.85
C GLY A 61 -1.40 16.91 1.87
N LEU A 62 -1.14 15.61 1.88
CA LEU A 62 -1.85 14.63 1.06
C LEU A 62 -3.10 14.12 1.78
N THR A 63 -4.11 13.73 1.01
CA THR A 63 -5.34 13.13 1.53
C THR A 63 -5.52 11.72 1.01
N ILE A 64 -6.17 10.87 1.83
CA ILE A 64 -6.55 9.51 1.44
C ILE A 64 -8.07 9.43 1.25
N SER A 65 -8.51 8.70 0.23
CA SER A 65 -9.92 8.37 0.07
C SER A 65 -10.23 7.14 0.92
N LEU A 66 -11.00 7.31 1.99
CA LEU A 66 -11.42 6.19 2.85
C LEU A 66 -12.27 5.18 2.05
N GLU A 67 -13.17 5.67 1.19
CA GLU A 67 -14.04 4.85 0.33
C GLU A 67 -13.24 3.94 -0.61
N LYS A 68 -12.15 4.44 -1.18
CA LYS A 68 -11.29 3.68 -2.09
C LYS A 68 -10.24 2.82 -1.36
N SER A 69 -10.01 3.08 -0.07
CA SER A 69 -8.99 2.39 0.70
C SER A 69 -9.45 0.99 1.15
N LYS A 70 -8.53 0.03 1.13
CA LYS A 70 -8.77 -1.34 1.59
C LYS A 70 -7.77 -1.68 2.69
N PHE A 71 -8.26 -2.07 3.86
CA PHE A 71 -7.45 -2.45 5.02
C PHE A 71 -7.64 -3.93 5.38
N GLY A 72 -6.60 -4.54 5.96
CA GLY A 72 -6.68 -5.91 6.50
C GLY A 72 -6.91 -7.02 5.46
N LYS A 73 -6.60 -6.77 4.18
CA LYS A 73 -6.73 -7.77 3.12
C LYS A 73 -5.44 -8.59 2.98
N LYS A 74 -5.58 -9.90 2.72
CA LYS A 74 -4.45 -10.79 2.41
C LYS A 74 -3.80 -10.47 1.05
N SER A 75 -4.57 -9.85 0.15
CA SER A 75 -4.14 -9.43 -1.18
C SER A 75 -4.75 -8.07 -1.53
N ILE A 76 -4.06 -7.31 -2.37
CA ILE A 76 -4.52 -6.03 -2.90
C ILE A 76 -4.31 -5.99 -4.41
N ASP A 77 -5.29 -5.47 -5.14
CA ASP A 77 -5.18 -5.26 -6.57
C ASP A 77 -4.72 -3.81 -6.79
N ILE A 78 -3.51 -3.63 -7.32
CA ILE A 78 -2.87 -2.32 -7.53
C ILE A 78 -2.27 -2.29 -8.93
N VAL A 79 -2.66 -1.29 -9.73
CA VAL A 79 -2.13 -1.00 -11.07
C VAL A 79 -2.13 -2.24 -11.97
N GLY A 80 -3.23 -3.00 -12.00
CA GLY A 80 -3.35 -4.18 -12.85
C GLY A 80 -2.68 -5.46 -12.33
N PHE A 81 -2.12 -5.42 -11.11
CA PHE A 81 -1.52 -6.57 -10.47
C PHE A 81 -2.23 -6.91 -9.16
N ARG A 82 -2.48 -8.19 -8.94
CA ARG A 82 -2.75 -8.74 -7.62
C ARG A 82 -1.43 -8.87 -6.86
N CYS A 83 -1.35 -8.26 -5.69
CA CYS A 83 -0.22 -8.35 -4.79
C CYS A 83 -0.63 -9.10 -3.52
N ASP A 84 0.08 -10.17 -3.19
CA ASP A 84 -0.17 -10.98 -1.99
C ASP A 84 1.15 -11.49 -1.37
N GLU A 85 1.07 -12.49 -0.50
CA GLU A 85 2.24 -13.12 0.13
C GLU A 85 3.16 -13.85 -0.86
N GLN A 86 2.61 -14.33 -1.99
CA GLN A 86 3.35 -15.03 -3.04
C GLN A 86 4.05 -14.07 -4.00
N GLY A 87 3.66 -12.80 -4.01
CA GLY A 87 4.32 -11.75 -4.78
C GLY A 87 3.33 -10.94 -5.58
N ARG A 88 3.68 -10.66 -6.85
CA ARG A 88 2.83 -9.88 -7.77
C ARG A 88 2.46 -10.75 -8.96
N GLN A 89 1.18 -10.80 -9.26
CA GLN A 89 0.62 -11.54 -10.39
C GLN A 89 -0.26 -10.59 -11.22
N PRO A 90 -0.21 -10.64 -12.56
CA PRO A 90 -1.12 -9.88 -13.40
C PRO A 90 -2.58 -10.27 -13.11
N LEU A 91 -3.50 -9.31 -13.18
CA LEU A 91 -4.93 -9.62 -13.11
C LEU A 91 -5.37 -10.39 -14.35
N ALA A 92 -6.26 -11.37 -14.16
CA ALA A 92 -6.80 -12.17 -15.26
C ALA A 92 -7.51 -11.29 -16.30
N SER A 93 -8.18 -10.21 -15.88
CA SER A 93 -8.78 -9.20 -16.77
C SER A 93 -7.74 -8.61 -17.72
N ASN A 94 -6.61 -8.15 -17.19
CA ASN A 94 -5.56 -7.52 -17.97
C ASN A 94 -4.90 -8.52 -18.93
N VAL A 95 -4.70 -9.76 -18.49
CA VAL A 95 -4.20 -10.83 -19.36
C VAL A 95 -5.20 -11.13 -20.48
N ASN A 96 -6.50 -11.14 -20.17
CA ASN A 96 -7.55 -11.39 -21.14
C ASN A 96 -7.71 -10.26 -22.15
N GLU A 97 -7.57 -9.01 -21.74
CA GLU A 97 -7.54 -7.84 -22.63
C GLU A 97 -6.40 -7.95 -23.65
N ILE A 98 -5.19 -8.34 -23.22
CA ILE A 98 -4.06 -8.53 -24.14
C ILE A 98 -4.30 -9.72 -25.08
N LYS A 99 -4.91 -10.80 -24.59
CA LYS A 99 -5.18 -11.99 -25.42
C LYS A 99 -6.26 -11.76 -26.48
N ASN A 100 -7.20 -10.85 -26.24
CA ASN A 100 -8.32 -10.54 -27.13
C ASN A 100 -8.19 -9.18 -27.81
N TRP A 101 -6.98 -8.62 -27.86
CA TRP A 101 -6.70 -7.37 -28.55
C TRP A 101 -6.78 -7.58 -30.06
#